data_AF-A0A258AHV9-F1
#
_entry.id   AF-A0A258AHV9-F1
#
_cell.length_a   1.000
_cell.length_b   1.000
_cell.length_c   1.000
_cell.angle_alpha   90.00
_cell.angle_beta   90.00
_cell.angle_gamma   90.00
#
_symmetry.space_group_name_H-M   'P 1'
#
loop_
_entity.id
_entity.type
_entity.pdbx_description
1 polymer ?
#
loop_
_entity_poly.entity_id
_entity_poly.type
_entity_poly.pdbx_seq_one_letter_code
_entity_poly.pdbx_strand_id
1 'polypeptide(L)'
;MARDLFREWEREIRQYESASLAADSRRKLADTRSRFEPLSRSLHAAESTMDPVLRQFHDQVLYLKHNLNAAAIGSLRGKADNIQGDIQRLLEQMNRSIAEADRFIQTL
;
A
#
# COMPACT_ATOMS: atom_id res chain seq x y z
N MET A 1 16.13 0.84 -0.05
CA MET A 1 15.89 -0.32 -0.93
C MET A 1 15.68 0.07 -2.38
N ALA A 2 14.51 0.53 -2.85
CA ALA A 2 14.33 0.87 -4.29
C ALA A 2 15.25 2.00 -4.80
N ARG A 3 15.49 3.02 -3.97
CA ARG A 3 16.44 4.11 -4.29
C ARG A 3 17.89 3.59 -4.45
N ASP A 4 18.26 2.52 -3.76
CA ASP A 4 19.60 1.92 -3.85
C ASP A 4 19.76 1.15 -5.15
N LEU A 5 18.73 0.37 -5.53
CA LEU A 5 18.69 -0.36 -6.79
C LEU A 5 18.77 0.58 -8.00
N PHE A 6 18.02 1.68 -8.01
CA PHE A 6 18.12 2.67 -9.10
C PHE A 6 19.51 3.31 -9.18
N ARG A 7 20.15 3.59 -8.04
CA ARG A 7 21.53 4.11 -8.02
C ARG A 7 22.55 3.09 -8.53
N GLU A 8 22.35 1.81 -8.25
CA GLU A 8 23.20 0.74 -8.80
C GLU A 8 23.02 0.63 -10.31
N TRP A 9 21.79 0.58 -10.79
CA TRP A 9 21.49 0.52 -12.21
C TRP A 9 22.09 1.73 -12.98
N GLU A 10 22.04 2.94 -12.41
CA GLU A 10 22.73 4.11 -12.99
C GLU A 10 24.25 3.93 -13.09
N ARG A 11 24.88 3.22 -12.15
CA ARG A 11 26.31 2.88 -12.21
C ARG A 11 26.59 1.86 -13.30
N GLU A 12 25.79 0.80 -13.37
CA GLU A 12 25.94 -0.28 -14.35
C GLU A 12 25.73 0.20 -15.78
N ILE A 13 24.84 1.17 -16.00
CA ILE A 13 24.65 1.83 -17.30
C ILE A 13 25.96 2.44 -17.83
N ARG A 14 26.85 2.91 -16.94
CA ARG A 14 28.15 3.49 -17.33
C ARG A 14 29.19 2.45 -17.70
N GLN A 15 28.94 1.17 -17.42
CA GLN A 15 29.84 0.06 -17.72
C GLN A 15 29.58 -0.52 -19.13
N TYR A 16 28.48 -0.14 -19.80
CA TYR A 16 28.25 -0.55 -21.18
C TYR A 16 29.26 0.09 -22.13
N GLU A 17 29.95 -0.75 -22.92
CA GLU A 17 30.77 -0.30 -24.04
C GLU A 17 29.93 0.12 -25.25
N SER A 18 28.77 -0.51 -25.43
CA SER A 18 27.83 -0.17 -26.51
C SER A 18 26.97 1.03 -26.15
N ALA A 19 27.13 2.11 -26.92
CA ALA A 19 26.33 3.33 -26.77
C ALA A 19 24.83 3.09 -26.95
N SER A 20 24.43 2.17 -27.84
CA SER A 20 23.01 1.85 -28.07
C SER A 20 22.40 1.09 -26.90
N LEU A 21 23.13 0.15 -26.30
CA LEU A 21 22.70 -0.56 -25.09
C LEU A 21 22.61 0.39 -23.89
N ALA A 22 23.59 1.28 -23.73
CA ALA A 22 23.58 2.28 -22.66
C ALA A 22 22.39 3.25 -22.81
N ALA A 23 22.06 3.69 -24.03
CA ALA A 23 20.91 4.54 -24.29
C ALA A 23 19.58 3.82 -24.02
N ASP A 24 19.47 2.55 -24.42
CA ASP A 24 18.27 1.74 -24.16
C ASP A 24 18.05 1.51 -22.66
N SER A 25 19.10 1.13 -21.94
CA SER A 25 19.05 0.89 -20.50
C SER A 25 18.67 2.15 -19.71
N ARG A 26 19.16 3.34 -20.13
CA ARG A 26 18.72 4.62 -19.55
C ARG A 26 17.24 4.90 -19.74
N ARG A 27 16.68 4.60 -20.92
CA ARG A 27 15.24 4.76 -21.17
C ARG A 27 14.42 3.85 -20.26
N LYS A 28 14.82 2.58 -20.14
CA LYS A 28 14.16 1.60 -19.25
C LYS A 28 14.21 2.05 -17.79
N LEU A 29 15.38 2.49 -17.31
CA LEU A 29 15.52 3.04 -15.96
C LEU A 29 14.58 4.23 -15.73
N ALA A 30 14.52 5.18 -16.66
CA ALA A 30 13.65 6.36 -16.54
C ALA A 30 12.17 5.97 -16.51
N ASP A 31 11.75 5.06 -17.39
CA ASP A 31 10.38 4.54 -17.45
C ASP A 31 10.01 3.82 -16.15
N THR A 32 10.85 2.88 -15.69
CA THR A 32 10.66 2.15 -14.44
C THR A 32 10.58 3.08 -13.23
N ARG A 33 11.45 4.09 -13.14
CA ARG A 33 11.44 5.06 -12.03
C ARG A 33 10.16 5.90 -12.01
N SER A 34 9.70 6.34 -13.19
CA SER A 34 8.46 7.12 -13.29
C SER A 34 7.23 6.35 -12.83
N ARG A 35 7.22 5.03 -13.05
CA ARG A 35 6.12 4.12 -12.70
C ARG A 35 6.19 3.58 -11.28
N PHE A 36 7.39 3.42 -10.72
CA PHE A 36 7.59 2.95 -9.35
C PHE A 36 7.08 3.95 -8.30
N GLU A 37 7.28 5.26 -8.52
CA GLU A 37 6.94 6.27 -7.52
C GLU A 37 5.43 6.34 -7.20
N PRO A 38 4.50 6.32 -8.19
CA PRO A 38 3.07 6.19 -7.92
C PRO A 38 2.71 4.94 -7.12
N LEU A 39 3.24 3.78 -7.49
CA LEU A 39 2.97 2.51 -6.82
C LEU A 39 3.41 2.55 -5.36
N SER A 40 4.63 3.02 -5.09
CA SER A 40 5.17 3.11 -3.74
C SER A 40 4.35 4.04 -2.85
N ARG A 41 3.85 5.16 -3.40
CA ARG A 41 2.96 6.08 -2.69
C ARG A 41 1.60 5.45 -2.39
N SER A 42 0.99 4.75 -3.35
CA SER A 42 -0.30 4.08 -3.14
C SER A 42 -0.21 3.02 -2.05
N LEU A 43 0.88 2.24 -2.02
CA LEU A 43 1.13 1.25 -0.98
C LEU A 43 1.31 1.86 0.41
N HIS A 44 2.13 2.91 0.55
CA HIS A 44 2.29 3.61 1.84
C HIS A 44 0.99 4.29 2.30
N ALA A 45 0.20 4.84 1.38
CA ALA A 45 -1.09 5.42 1.70
C ALA A 45 -2.05 4.36 2.25
N ALA A 46 -2.15 3.20 1.58
CA ALA A 46 -2.96 2.09 2.06
C ALA A 46 -2.51 1.59 3.45
N GLU A 47 -1.20 1.44 3.67
CA GLU A 47 -0.64 1.10 4.98
C GLU A 47 -1.04 2.12 6.06
N SER A 48 -0.90 3.42 5.78
CA SER A 48 -1.23 4.48 6.73
C SER A 48 -2.72 4.55 7.11
N THR A 49 -3.60 4.04 6.24
CA THR A 49 -5.04 3.98 6.52
C THR A 49 -5.44 2.82 7.45
N MET A 50 -4.56 1.84 7.65
CA MET A 50 -4.81 0.68 8.53
C MET A 50 -4.79 1.06 10.02
N ASP A 51 -3.84 1.91 10.42
CA ASP A 51 -3.65 2.36 11.81
C ASP A 51 -4.89 3.04 12.44
N PRO A 52 -5.57 4.01 11.77
CA PRO A 52 -6.82 4.58 12.26
C PRO A 52 -7.92 3.52 12.48
N VAL A 53 -8.05 2.58 11.54
CA VAL A 53 -9.08 1.52 11.60
C VAL A 53 -8.81 0.58 12.77
N LEU A 54 -7.56 0.17 12.98
CA LEU A 54 -7.17 -0.69 14.10
C LEU A 54 -7.42 -0.01 15.46
N ARG A 55 -7.16 1.30 15.57
CA ARG A 55 -7.46 2.07 16.79
C ARG A 55 -8.96 2.11 17.08
N GLN A 56 -9.78 2.41 16.07
CA GLN A 56 -11.24 2.45 16.23
C GLN A 56 -11.80 1.07 16.60
N PHE A 57 -11.27 -0.01 16.03
CA PHE A 57 -11.63 -1.37 16.40
C PHE A 57 -11.23 -1.71 17.83
N HIS A 58 -10.02 -1.34 18.25
CA HIS A 58 -9.55 -1.52 19.63
C HIS A 58 -10.46 -0.80 20.64
N ASP A 59 -10.84 0.46 20.36
CA ASP A 59 -11.75 1.22 21.22
C ASP A 59 -13.15 0.59 21.29
N GLN A 60 -13.62 0.03 20.19
CA GLN A 60 -14.89 -0.70 20.15
C GLN A 60 -14.84 -1.98 21.00
N VAL A 61 -13.74 -2.74 20.93
CA VAL A 61 -13.51 -3.92 21.77
C VAL A 61 -13.45 -3.54 23.26
N LEU A 62 -12.73 -2.46 23.61
CA LEU A 62 -12.69 -1.95 24.98
C LEU A 62 -14.08 -1.51 25.45
N TYR A 63 -14.83 -0.77 24.64
CA TYR A 63 -16.18 -0.33 24.96
C TYR A 63 -17.12 -1.53 25.16
N LEU A 64 -17.04 -2.56 24.31
CA LEU A 64 -17.80 -3.80 24.47
C LEU A 64 -17.45 -4.52 25.78
N LYS A 65 -16.17 -4.64 26.13
CA LYS A 65 -15.73 -5.24 27.41
C LYS A 65 -16.36 -4.53 28.62
N HIS A 66 -16.37 -3.20 28.62
CA HIS A 66 -16.93 -2.43 29.73
C HIS A 66 -18.47 -2.44 29.76
N ASN A 67 -19.14 -2.51 28.60
CA ASN A 67 -20.61 -2.43 28.51
C ASN A 67 -21.31 -3.79 28.56
N LEU A 68 -20.64 -4.88 28.20
CA LEU A 68 -21.10 -6.24 28.52
C LEU A 68 -21.20 -6.45 30.03
N ASN A 69 -20.38 -5.74 30.81
CA ASN A 69 -20.48 -5.71 32.27
C ASN A 69 -21.64 -4.83 32.79
N ALA A 70 -22.27 -4.01 31.94
CA ALA A 70 -23.29 -3.02 32.34
C ALA A 70 -24.69 -3.27 31.75
N ALA A 71 -24.84 -4.20 30.78
CA ALA A 71 -26.06 -4.55 30.04
C ALA A 71 -26.74 -3.40 29.25
N ALA A 72 -26.50 -3.35 27.93
CA ALA A 72 -27.43 -2.74 26.95
C ALA A 72 -27.02 -3.13 25.50
N ILE A 73 -27.59 -4.22 24.98
CA ILE A 73 -27.38 -4.68 23.60
C ILE A 73 -28.31 -3.89 22.68
N GLY A 74 -27.82 -2.79 22.11
CA GLY A 74 -28.59 -2.02 21.11
C GLY A 74 -27.75 -1.02 20.31
N SER A 75 -27.07 -0.10 21.01
CA SER A 75 -26.23 0.94 20.37
C SER A 75 -24.88 0.43 19.84
N LEU A 76 -24.50 -0.78 20.24
CA LEU A 76 -23.22 -1.41 19.94
C LEU A 76 -23.15 -2.07 18.56
N ARG A 77 -24.29 -2.58 18.06
CA ARG A 77 -24.37 -3.26 16.77
C ARG A 77 -24.10 -2.30 15.62
N GLY A 78 -24.75 -1.13 15.59
CA GLY A 78 -24.55 -0.15 14.52
C GLY A 78 -23.11 0.39 14.42
N LYS A 79 -22.41 0.55 15.55
CA LYS A 79 -20.98 0.95 15.53
C LYS A 79 -20.07 -0.17 15.04
N ALA A 80 -20.33 -1.42 15.45
CA ALA A 80 -19.59 -2.58 14.96
C ALA A 80 -19.80 -2.78 13.45
N ASP A 81 -21.02 -2.60 12.96
CA ASP A 81 -21.36 -2.68 11.54
C ASP A 81 -20.62 -1.58 10.73
N ASN A 82 -20.50 -0.36 11.26
CA ASN A 82 -19.73 0.71 10.63
C ASN A 82 -18.23 0.37 10.54
N ILE A 83 -17.64 -0.16 11.61
CA ILE A 83 -16.22 -0.55 11.63
C ILE A 83 -15.96 -1.72 10.67
N GLN A 84 -16.86 -2.70 10.61
CA GLN A 84 -16.78 -3.78 9.62
C GLN A 84 -16.81 -3.22 8.19
N GLY A 85 -17.64 -2.21 7.94
CA GLY A 85 -17.67 -1.48 6.67
C GLY A 85 -16.37 -0.72 6.37
N ASP A 86 -15.76 -0.07 7.36
CA ASP A 86 -14.45 0.59 7.22
C ASP A 86 -13.35 -0.41 6.88
N ILE A 87 -13.32 -1.57 7.56
CA ILE A 87 -12.36 -2.67 7.29
C ILE A 87 -12.54 -3.22 5.88
N GLN A 88 -13.79 -3.46 5.45
CA GLN A 88 -14.07 -3.93 4.09
C GLN A 88 -13.57 -2.95 3.03
N ARG A 89 -13.82 -1.64 3.20
CA ARG A 89 -13.32 -0.60 2.29
C ARG A 89 -11.79 -0.60 2.22
N LEU A 90 -11.12 -0.76 3.36
CA LEU A 90 -9.67 -0.80 3.44
C LEU A 90 -9.10 -2.02 2.72
N LEU A 91 -9.68 -3.20 2.93
CA LEU A 91 -9.29 -4.44 2.26
C LEU A 91 -9.47 -4.32 0.74
N GLU A 92 -10.56 -3.71 0.29
CA GLU A 92 -10.76 -3.42 -1.13
C GLU A 92 -9.69 -2.49 -1.70
N GLN A 93 -9.34 -1.41 -0.98
CA GLN A 93 -8.28 -0.48 -1.41
C GLN A 93 -6.90 -1.16 -1.47
N MET A 94 -6.59 -2.01 -0.49
CA MET A 94 -5.36 -2.80 -0.47
C MET A 94 -5.31 -3.79 -1.63
N ASN A 95 -6.39 -4.54 -1.88
CA ASN A 95 -6.48 -5.48 -3.00
C ASN A 95 -6.37 -4.79 -4.36
N ARG A 96 -6.95 -3.58 -4.51
CA ARG A 96 -6.77 -2.77 -5.73
C ARG A 96 -5.31 -2.35 -5.92
N SER A 97 -4.64 -1.93 -4.84
CA SER A 97 -3.22 -1.53 -4.87
C SER A 97 -2.31 -2.72 -5.23
N ILE A 98 -2.60 -3.92 -4.72
CA ILE A 98 -1.91 -5.17 -5.07
C ILE A 98 -2.14 -5.50 -6.55
N ALA A 99 -3.39 -5.48 -7.02
CA ALA A 99 -3.69 -5.75 -8.42
C ALA A 99 -3.04 -4.74 -9.38
N GLU A 100 -2.89 -3.48 -8.97
CA GLU A 100 -2.15 -2.47 -9.72
C GLU A 100 -0.64 -2.76 -9.74
N ALA A 101 -0.07 -3.22 -8.62
CA ALA A 101 1.31 -3.71 -8.54
C ALA A 101 1.56 -4.92 -9.46
N ASP A 102 0.65 -5.89 -9.47
CA ASP A 102 0.76 -7.10 -10.29
C ASP A 102 0.69 -6.77 -11.79
N ARG A 103 -0.26 -5.91 -12.19
CA ARG A 103 -0.32 -5.40 -13.57
C ARG A 103 0.95 -4.65 -13.93
N PHE A 104 1.52 -3.88 -13.00
CA PHE A 104 2.77 -3.18 -13.24
C PHE A 104 3.92 -4.16 -13.52
N ILE A 105 4.08 -5.21 -12.70
CA ILE A 105 5.10 -6.26 -12.90
C ILE A 105 4.95 -6.92 -14.29
N GLN A 106 3.72 -7.09 -14.78
CA GLN A 106 3.45 -7.67 -16.11
C GLN A 106 3.79 -6.74 -17.29
N THR A 107 4.00 -5.44 -17.05
CA THR A 107 4.33 -4.46 -18.12
C THR A 107 5.82 -4.14 -18.24
N LEU A 108 6.66 -4.72 -17.37
CA LEU A 108 8.11 -4.65 -17.40
C LEU A 108 8.69 -5.75 -18.33
#